data_AF-A0A1I0E562-F1
#
_entry.id   AF-A0A1I0E562-F1
#
_cell.length_a   1.000
_cell.length_b   1.000
_cell.length_c   1.000
_cell.angle_alpha   90.00
_cell.angle_beta   90.00
_cell.angle_gamma   90.00
#
_symmetry.space_group_name_H-M   'P 1'
#
loop_
_entity.id
_entity.type
_entity.pdbx_description
1 polymer ?
#
loop_
_entity_poly.entity_id
_entity_poly.type
_entity_poly.pdbx_seq_one_letter_code
_entity_poly.pdbx_strand_id
1 'polypeptide(L)'
;MKKLLSLFIVISLLFTIITGCSSPQKTEEELRAEIKAELEAEEKLRKELEAEIRAELEAEKQQKEEQKEESTPVGQTTIEEVTPIALSVFMTKDQIIEKLGHNYTFETKEDGAYVDYRSILEYDGIEFYFGHNTKKLPADQYPSGITITSNKYRFSYDFNIGDPALKAIAYCEKNFENAEDFHGGGYIFDSFQYKEDNSPKGTTAGGFGGLRMRFFYNTSRSYSSKDDMSEDVKIEEINIFAPMD
;
A
#
# COMPACT_ATOMS: atom_id res chain seq x y z
N MET A 1 -57.71 2.98 2.02
CA MET A 1 -57.02 3.37 3.26
C MET A 1 -55.53 3.67 3.10
N LYS A 2 -54.78 2.97 2.24
CA LYS A 2 -53.32 3.20 2.03
C LYS A 2 -52.94 4.59 1.46
N LYS A 3 -53.84 5.23 0.70
CA LYS A 3 -53.60 6.57 0.10
C LYS A 3 -53.77 7.73 1.10
N LEU A 4 -54.51 7.53 2.19
CA LEU A 4 -54.67 8.53 3.24
C LEU A 4 -53.45 8.57 4.19
N LEU A 5 -52.80 7.42 4.40
CA LEU A 5 -51.61 7.33 5.26
C LEU A 5 -50.40 8.10 4.68
N SER A 6 -50.22 8.04 3.36
CA SER A 6 -49.11 8.74 2.67
C SER A 6 -49.25 10.27 2.76
N LEU A 7 -50.48 10.78 2.68
CA LEU A 7 -50.75 12.22 2.76
C LEU A 7 -50.42 12.79 4.17
N PHE A 8 -50.68 12.03 5.23
CA PHE A 8 -50.34 12.43 6.59
C PHE A 8 -48.83 12.51 6.84
N ILE A 9 -48.03 11.64 6.21
CA ILE A 9 -46.57 11.63 6.34
C ILE A 9 -45.93 12.83 5.63
N VAL A 10 -46.48 13.24 4.47
CA VAL A 10 -45.97 14.42 3.75
C VAL A 10 -46.33 15.72 4.48
N ILE A 11 -47.53 15.79 5.07
CA ILE A 11 -47.96 16.96 5.85
C ILE A 11 -47.17 17.07 7.16
N SER A 12 -46.87 15.98 7.86
CA SER A 12 -46.07 16.04 9.09
C SER A 12 -44.61 16.46 8.83
N LEU A 13 -44.04 16.13 7.67
CA LEU A 13 -42.69 16.55 7.29
C LEU A 13 -42.59 18.06 6.96
N LEU A 14 -43.70 18.69 6.56
CA LEU A 14 -43.76 20.12 6.30
C LEU A 14 -43.86 20.96 7.58
N PHE A 15 -44.41 20.40 8.67
CA PHE A 15 -44.55 21.11 9.94
C PHE A 15 -43.24 21.22 10.74
N THR A 16 -42.25 20.36 10.49
CA THR A 16 -40.95 20.42 11.20
C THR A 16 -40.06 21.57 10.73
N ILE A 17 -40.35 22.20 9.58
CA ILE A 17 -39.54 23.29 9.02
C ILE A 17 -39.91 24.66 9.61
N ILE A 18 -41.07 24.80 10.27
CA ILE A 18 -41.59 26.11 10.71
C ILE A 18 -41.24 26.43 12.18
N THR A 19 -40.67 25.50 12.93
CA THR A 19 -40.10 25.79 14.27
C THR A 19 -38.66 26.30 14.17
N GLY A 20 -38.48 27.33 13.33
CA GLY A 20 -37.27 28.13 13.26
C GLY A 20 -37.10 28.88 14.59
N CYS A 21 -36.14 28.40 15.39
CA CYS A 21 -35.69 28.99 16.63
C CYS A 21 -35.41 30.49 16.45
N SER A 22 -36.23 31.33 17.08
CA SER A 22 -35.92 32.75 17.28
C SER A 22 -34.92 32.83 18.42
N SER A 23 -33.63 32.69 18.10
CA SER A 23 -32.54 33.07 18.99
C SER A 23 -32.27 34.57 18.86
N PRO A 24 -31.81 35.25 19.94
CA PRO A 24 -31.37 36.63 19.86
C PRO A 24 -30.20 36.72 18.88
N GLN A 25 -30.37 37.52 17.84
CA GLN A 25 -29.37 37.76 16.81
C GLN A 25 -28.25 38.60 17.44
N LYS A 26 -27.11 37.97 17.76
CA LYS A 26 -25.91 38.69 18.21
C LYS A 26 -25.55 39.75 17.18
N THR A 27 -25.13 40.92 17.65
CA THR A 27 -24.71 42.00 16.76
C THR A 27 -23.44 41.60 16.00
N GLU A 28 -23.22 42.19 14.81
CA GLU A 28 -22.03 41.88 13.99
C GLU A 28 -20.71 42.14 14.76
N GLU A 29 -20.73 43.09 15.69
CA GLU A 29 -19.59 43.44 16.55
C GLU A 29 -19.32 42.36 17.61
N GLU A 30 -20.37 41.79 18.23
CA GLU A 30 -20.24 40.65 19.15
C GLU A 30 -19.74 39.40 18.43
N LEU A 31 -20.19 39.16 17.19
CA LEU A 31 -19.74 38.02 16.39
C LEU A 31 -18.24 38.13 16.04
N ARG A 32 -17.76 39.33 15.70
CA ARG A 32 -16.34 39.56 15.41
C ARG A 32 -15.47 39.42 16.66
N ALA A 33 -15.97 39.84 17.82
CA ALA A 33 -15.25 39.68 19.09
C ALA A 33 -15.15 38.19 19.49
N GLU A 34 -16.22 37.42 19.29
CA GLU A 34 -16.25 35.97 19.56
C GLU A 34 -15.29 35.20 18.64
N ILE A 35 -15.32 35.47 17.33
CA ILE A 35 -14.41 34.83 16.36
C ILE A 35 -12.94 35.16 16.68
N LYS A 36 -12.65 36.40 17.07
CA LYS A 36 -11.28 36.79 17.45
C LYS A 36 -10.83 36.07 18.72
N ALA A 37 -11.70 35.94 19.72
CA ALA A 37 -11.39 35.23 20.95
C ALA A 37 -11.18 33.72 20.71
N GLU A 38 -11.96 33.11 19.81
CA GLU A 38 -11.76 31.70 19.42
C GLU A 38 -10.43 31.48 18.69
N LEU A 39 -10.07 32.36 17.74
CA LEU A 39 -8.79 32.28 17.03
C LEU A 39 -7.58 32.45 17.96
N GLU A 40 -7.64 33.38 18.92
CA GLU A 40 -6.58 33.58 19.90
C GLU A 40 -6.44 32.36 20.84
N ALA A 41 -7.56 31.72 21.21
CA ALA A 41 -7.56 30.50 22.01
C ALA A 41 -6.99 29.30 21.23
N GLU A 42 -7.35 29.16 19.95
CA GLU A 42 -6.83 28.11 19.06
C GLU A 42 -5.32 28.27 18.84
N GLU A 43 -4.84 29.49 18.58
CA GLU A 43 -3.42 29.76 18.39
C GLU A 43 -2.62 29.42 19.66
N LYS A 44 -3.18 29.73 20.84
CA LYS A 44 -2.55 29.40 22.11
C LYS A 44 -2.47 27.88 22.33
N LEU A 45 -3.55 27.15 22.08
CA LEU A 45 -3.58 25.69 22.21
C LEU A 45 -2.59 25.03 21.25
N ARG A 46 -2.49 25.54 20.01
CA ARG A 46 -1.53 25.05 19.02
C ARG A 46 -0.09 25.25 19.48
N LYS A 47 0.25 26.41 20.04
CA LYS A 47 1.59 26.69 20.58
C LYS A 47 1.94 25.80 21.78
N GLU A 48 0.96 25.50 22.63
CA GLU A 48 1.14 24.57 23.77
C GLU A 48 1.41 23.14 23.27
N LEU A 49 0.65 22.67 22.27
CA LEU A 49 0.85 21.34 21.68
C LEU A 49 2.19 21.22 20.94
N GLU A 50 2.58 22.24 20.16
CA GLU A 50 3.89 22.27 19.48
C GLU A 50 5.05 22.23 20.50
N ALA A 51 4.89 22.85 21.67
CA ALA A 51 5.88 22.80 22.74
C ALA A 51 5.94 21.42 23.41
N GLU A 52 4.80 20.77 23.63
CA GLU A 52 4.73 19.42 24.21
C GLU A 52 5.36 18.37 23.28
N ILE A 53 5.04 18.40 21.98
CA ILE A 53 5.63 17.50 20.99
C ILE A 53 7.16 17.69 20.91
N ARG A 54 7.63 18.95 20.94
CA ARG A 54 9.08 19.21 20.92
C ARG A 54 9.77 18.66 22.17
N ALA A 55 9.15 18.81 23.35
CA ALA A 55 9.69 18.28 24.59
C ALA A 55 9.75 16.74 24.58
N GLU A 56 8.72 16.07 24.05
CA GLU A 56 8.69 14.61 23.93
C GLU A 56 9.76 14.09 22.97
N LEU A 57 9.95 14.75 21.82
CA LEU A 57 11.01 14.40 20.85
C LEU A 57 12.42 14.60 21.41
N GLU A 58 12.65 15.62 22.23
CA GLU A 58 13.94 15.86 22.89
C GLU A 58 14.18 14.81 23.99
N ALA A 59 13.15 14.41 24.74
CA ALA A 59 13.25 13.34 25.74
C ALA A 59 13.55 11.97 25.10
N GLU A 60 12.92 11.63 23.97
CA GLU A 60 13.22 10.39 23.24
C GLU A 60 14.67 10.34 22.73
N LYS A 61 15.21 11.48 22.27
CA LYS A 61 16.60 11.56 21.81
C LYS A 61 17.58 11.29 22.95
N GLN A 62 17.33 11.85 24.13
CA GLN A 62 18.18 11.63 25.30
C GLN A 62 18.14 10.18 25.76
N GLN A 63 16.97 9.52 25.76
CA GLN A 63 16.87 8.09 26.10
C GLN A 63 17.62 7.18 25.11
N LYS A 64 17.62 7.52 23.82
CA LYS A 64 18.35 6.77 22.78
C LYS A 64 19.87 6.96 22.87
N GLU A 65 20.34 8.10 23.36
CA GLU A 65 21.77 8.36 23.57
C GLU A 65 22.28 7.67 24.85
N GLU A 66 21.50 7.65 25.94
CA GLU A 66 21.86 6.95 27.19
C GLU A 66 21.92 5.43 27.03
N GLN A 67 21.07 4.83 26.18
CA GLN A 67 21.15 3.40 25.85
C GLN A 67 22.38 3.01 25.00
N LYS A 68 23.10 3.98 24.44
CA LYS A 68 24.26 3.72 23.58
C LYS A 68 25.58 3.64 24.35
N GLU A 69 25.65 4.14 25.58
CA GLU A 69 26.89 4.18 26.39
C GLU A 69 27.08 3.00 27.35
N GLU A 70 26.07 2.14 27.59
CA GLU A 70 26.18 1.00 28.53
C GLU A 70 26.26 -0.38 27.84
N SER A 71 26.79 -0.45 26.62
CA SER A 71 27.11 -1.73 25.97
C SER A 71 28.61 -2.01 26.00
N THR A 72 29.02 -2.78 27.01
CA THR A 72 30.30 -3.53 27.03
C THR A 72 30.35 -4.44 25.79
N PRO A 73 31.52 -4.66 25.13
CA PRO A 73 31.58 -5.37 23.85
C PRO A 73 31.27 -6.85 24.02
N VAL A 74 29.99 -7.20 23.93
CA VAL A 74 29.51 -8.55 23.66
C VAL A 74 29.68 -8.78 22.15
N GLY A 75 30.21 -9.96 21.82
CA GLY A 75 30.84 -10.28 20.54
C GLY A 75 30.16 -9.70 19.31
N GLN A 76 31.00 -9.29 18.35
CA GLN A 76 30.58 -8.99 16.99
C GLN A 76 29.75 -10.16 16.45
N THR A 77 28.43 -10.05 16.58
CA THR A 77 27.51 -10.72 15.69
C THR A 77 27.79 -10.09 14.35
N THR A 78 28.61 -10.76 13.54
CA THR A 78 28.66 -10.52 12.10
C THR A 78 27.21 -10.54 11.63
N ILE A 79 26.65 -9.35 11.40
CA ILE A 79 25.42 -9.22 10.63
C ILE A 79 25.86 -9.73 9.26
N GLU A 80 25.57 -11.01 8.98
CA GLU A 80 25.69 -11.53 7.64
C GLU A 80 24.92 -10.56 6.76
N GLU A 81 25.66 -9.89 5.88
CA GLU A 81 25.07 -9.02 4.88
C GLU A 81 24.26 -9.94 3.96
N VAL A 82 22.98 -10.12 4.31
CA VAL A 82 22.07 -11.00 3.58
C VAL A 82 21.94 -10.40 2.20
N THR A 83 22.69 -10.98 1.26
CA THR A 83 22.63 -10.59 -0.14
C THR A 83 21.18 -10.80 -0.60
N PRO A 84 20.51 -9.76 -1.13
CA PRO A 84 19.14 -9.88 -1.62
C PRO A 84 18.99 -11.06 -2.58
N ILE A 85 18.01 -11.93 -2.32
CA ILE A 85 17.71 -13.06 -3.20
C ILE A 85 16.95 -12.50 -4.41
N ALA A 86 17.62 -12.40 -5.56
CA ALA A 86 16.97 -11.96 -6.80
C ALA A 86 15.88 -12.95 -7.22
N LEU A 87 14.62 -12.56 -7.12
CA LEU A 87 13.47 -13.37 -7.52
C LEU A 87 12.99 -12.97 -8.93
N SER A 88 12.37 -13.89 -9.65
CA SER A 88 12.02 -13.79 -11.08
C SER A 88 10.75 -14.59 -11.38
N VAL A 89 9.88 -14.04 -12.23
CA VAL A 89 8.70 -14.76 -12.73
C VAL A 89 9.04 -15.88 -13.72
N PHE A 90 10.29 -15.97 -14.17
CA PHE A 90 10.77 -17.03 -15.07
C PHE A 90 11.48 -18.17 -14.33
N MET A 91 11.24 -18.32 -13.03
CA MET A 91 11.68 -19.49 -12.27
C MET A 91 10.55 -20.50 -12.19
N THR A 92 10.84 -21.76 -12.50
CA THR A 92 9.89 -22.86 -12.26
C THR A 92 9.68 -23.05 -10.76
N LYS A 93 8.60 -23.75 -10.39
CA LYS A 93 8.34 -24.10 -8.99
C LYS A 93 9.56 -24.74 -8.30
N ASP A 94 10.22 -25.69 -8.97
CA ASP A 94 11.35 -26.41 -8.39
C ASP A 94 12.58 -25.50 -8.20
N GLN A 95 12.82 -24.56 -9.13
CA GLN A 95 13.87 -23.55 -8.98
C GLN A 95 13.59 -22.58 -7.83
N ILE A 96 12.33 -22.21 -7.61
CA ILE A 96 11.92 -21.37 -6.48
C ILE A 96 12.21 -22.11 -5.16
N ILE A 97 11.82 -23.40 -5.07
CA ILE A 97 12.05 -24.23 -3.89
C ILE A 97 13.54 -24.45 -3.62
N GLU A 98 14.34 -24.71 -4.65
CA GLU A 98 15.79 -24.83 -4.51
C GLU A 98 16.41 -23.54 -3.94
N LYS A 99 15.89 -22.38 -4.36
CA LYS A 99 16.42 -21.07 -3.97
C LYS A 99 15.97 -20.60 -2.59
N LEU A 100 14.71 -20.83 -2.23
CA LEU A 100 14.09 -20.33 -0.99
C LEU A 100 14.00 -21.39 0.11
N GLY A 101 14.28 -22.65 -0.23
CA GLY A 101 14.21 -23.79 0.67
C GLY A 101 12.82 -24.44 0.74
N HIS A 102 12.70 -25.43 1.61
CA HIS A 102 11.52 -26.30 1.69
C HIS A 102 10.45 -25.86 2.70
N ASN A 103 10.57 -24.67 3.28
CA ASN A 103 9.60 -24.15 4.24
C ASN A 103 8.50 -23.34 3.53
N TYR A 104 7.65 -24.04 2.79
CA TYR A 104 6.58 -23.44 1.98
C TYR A 104 5.25 -24.20 2.18
N THR A 105 4.16 -23.52 1.85
CA THR A 105 2.84 -24.14 1.60
C THR A 105 2.59 -24.20 0.09
N PHE A 106 1.95 -25.27 -0.37
CA PHE A 106 1.59 -25.43 -1.79
C PHE A 106 0.18 -25.99 -1.92
N GLU A 107 -0.67 -25.24 -2.60
CA GLU A 107 -2.05 -25.63 -2.86
C GLU A 107 -2.41 -25.49 -4.34
N THR A 108 -3.33 -26.33 -4.80
CA THR A 108 -3.94 -26.22 -6.13
C THR A 108 -5.46 -26.21 -5.98
N LYS A 109 -6.11 -25.22 -6.59
CA LYS A 109 -7.56 -25.03 -6.58
C LYS A 109 -8.07 -24.97 -8.02
N GLU A 110 -9.29 -25.48 -8.25
CA GLU A 110 -10.02 -25.19 -9.48
C GLU A 110 -10.32 -23.69 -9.51
N ASP A 111 -10.01 -23.06 -10.64
CA ASP A 111 -10.31 -21.65 -10.89
C ASP A 111 -11.44 -21.61 -11.92
N GLY A 112 -12.54 -20.95 -11.57
CA GLY A 112 -13.74 -20.89 -12.42
C GLY A 112 -13.67 -19.76 -13.45
N ALA A 113 -12.54 -19.06 -13.56
CA ALA A 113 -12.38 -17.86 -14.36
C ALA A 113 -11.48 -18.09 -15.59
N TYR A 114 -10.30 -17.45 -15.61
CA TYR A 114 -9.44 -17.32 -16.80
C TYR A 114 -8.58 -18.56 -17.09
N VAL A 115 -8.38 -19.43 -16.11
CA VAL A 115 -7.64 -20.69 -16.19
C VAL A 115 -8.44 -21.78 -15.50
N ASP A 116 -8.24 -23.06 -15.84
CA ASP A 116 -8.99 -24.15 -15.20
C ASP A 116 -8.52 -24.41 -13.76
N TYR A 117 -7.23 -24.21 -13.49
CA TYR A 117 -6.61 -24.43 -12.19
C TYR A 117 -5.62 -23.32 -11.85
N ARG A 118 -5.55 -23.00 -10.57
CA ARG A 118 -4.55 -22.11 -9.98
C ARG A 118 -3.78 -22.86 -8.90
N SER A 119 -2.46 -22.87 -9.01
CA SER A 119 -1.60 -23.29 -7.90
C SER A 119 -0.97 -22.08 -7.22
N ILE A 120 -0.82 -22.15 -5.91
CA ILE A 120 -0.18 -21.11 -5.10
C ILE A 120 0.95 -21.78 -4.32
N LEU A 121 2.17 -21.26 -4.51
CA LEU A 121 3.34 -21.58 -3.69
C LEU A 121 3.60 -20.39 -2.78
N GLU A 122 3.51 -20.59 -1.47
CA GLU A 122 3.58 -19.52 -0.49
C GLU A 122 4.72 -19.75 0.50
N TYR A 123 5.44 -18.66 0.76
CA TYR A 123 6.40 -18.48 1.83
C TYR A 123 5.91 -17.34 2.73
N ASP A 124 6.55 -17.14 3.88
CA ASP A 124 6.15 -16.12 4.87
C ASP A 124 6.16 -14.67 4.32
N GLY A 125 5.05 -14.27 3.69
CA GLY A 125 4.82 -12.99 3.00
C GLY A 125 5.35 -12.88 1.57
N ILE A 126 5.48 -14.01 0.86
CA ILE A 126 5.55 -14.06 -0.61
C ILE A 126 4.64 -15.17 -1.14
N GLU A 127 3.87 -14.87 -2.17
CA GLU A 127 3.06 -15.84 -2.91
C GLU A 127 3.46 -15.87 -4.39
N PHE A 128 3.64 -17.06 -4.94
CA PHE A 128 3.81 -17.30 -6.38
C PHE A 128 2.56 -17.97 -6.93
N TYR A 129 1.93 -17.35 -7.93
CA TYR A 129 0.72 -17.85 -8.57
C TYR A 129 1.06 -18.54 -9.89
N PHE A 130 0.48 -19.70 -10.13
CA PHE A 130 0.63 -20.45 -11.37
C PHE A 130 -0.76 -20.75 -11.94
N GLY A 131 -1.09 -20.16 -13.08
CA GLY A 131 -2.28 -20.53 -13.86
C GLY A 131 -1.98 -21.68 -14.81
N HIS A 132 -2.84 -22.70 -14.88
CA HIS A 132 -2.63 -23.87 -15.75
C HIS A 132 -3.95 -24.62 -16.03
N ASN A 133 -3.98 -25.40 -17.13
CA ASN A 133 -5.20 -26.05 -17.64
C ASN A 133 -5.30 -27.55 -17.30
N THR A 134 -4.56 -28.01 -16.30
CA THR A 134 -4.58 -29.44 -15.91
C THR A 134 -4.64 -29.56 -14.40
N LYS A 135 -5.14 -30.68 -13.88
CA LYS A 135 -5.29 -30.83 -12.41
C LYS A 135 -3.96 -30.79 -11.64
N LYS A 136 -2.82 -31.02 -12.31
CA LYS A 136 -1.48 -30.98 -11.72
C LYS A 136 -0.68 -29.88 -12.39
N LEU A 137 0.03 -29.08 -11.59
CA LEU A 137 0.93 -28.07 -12.13
C LEU A 137 1.99 -28.71 -13.05
N PRO A 138 2.14 -28.27 -14.31
CA PRO A 138 3.23 -28.70 -15.19
C PRO A 138 4.60 -28.35 -14.60
N ALA A 139 5.60 -29.21 -14.79
CA ALA A 139 6.93 -29.05 -14.19
C ALA A 139 7.70 -27.82 -14.72
N ASP A 140 7.41 -27.44 -15.97
CA ASP A 140 7.96 -26.31 -16.70
C ASP A 140 7.10 -25.04 -16.61
N GLN A 141 6.03 -25.05 -15.82
CA GLN A 141 5.15 -23.89 -15.65
C GLN A 141 5.88 -22.79 -14.85
N TYR A 142 5.88 -21.59 -15.43
CA TYR A 142 6.31 -20.37 -14.76
C TYR A 142 5.15 -19.70 -14.00
N PRO A 143 5.44 -18.97 -12.90
CA PRO A 143 4.46 -18.13 -12.25
C PRO A 143 3.83 -17.13 -13.22
N SER A 144 2.52 -16.98 -13.16
CA SER A 144 1.80 -15.88 -13.81
C SER A 144 1.81 -14.60 -12.96
N GLY A 145 2.17 -14.71 -11.67
CA GLY A 145 2.42 -13.55 -10.84
C GLY A 145 3.11 -13.87 -9.52
N ILE A 146 3.58 -12.82 -8.87
CA ILE A 146 4.20 -12.85 -7.54
C ILE A 146 3.61 -11.72 -6.71
N THR A 147 3.21 -12.02 -5.48
CA THR A 147 2.78 -11.03 -4.47
C THR A 147 3.75 -11.04 -3.31
N ILE A 148 4.12 -9.85 -2.83
CA ILE A 148 5.10 -9.65 -1.77
C ILE A 148 4.51 -8.71 -0.74
N THR A 149 4.44 -9.16 0.51
CA THR A 149 3.91 -8.40 1.65
C THR A 149 4.85 -8.40 2.85
N SER A 150 5.96 -9.15 2.77
CA SER A 150 6.97 -9.23 3.82
C SER A 150 8.25 -8.49 3.44
N ASN A 151 8.82 -7.78 4.42
CA ASN A 151 10.12 -7.14 4.29
C ASN A 151 11.31 -8.11 4.48
N LYS A 152 11.05 -9.40 4.71
CA LYS A 152 12.09 -10.44 4.81
C LYS A 152 12.77 -10.72 3.48
N TYR A 153 12.11 -10.38 2.38
CA TYR A 153 12.62 -10.63 1.03
C TYR A 153 12.84 -9.31 0.30
N ARG A 154 13.88 -9.29 -0.52
CA ARG A 154 14.23 -8.15 -1.36
C ARG A 154 14.36 -8.62 -2.80
N PHE A 155 13.60 -8.01 -3.69
CA PHE A 155 13.84 -8.13 -5.12
C PHE A 155 14.95 -7.15 -5.51
N SER A 156 15.44 -7.24 -6.75
CA SER A 156 16.50 -6.38 -7.29
C SER A 156 16.05 -4.91 -7.50
N TYR A 157 15.43 -4.31 -6.49
CA TYR A 157 14.93 -2.94 -6.46
C TYR A 157 15.47 -2.21 -5.22
N ASP A 158 15.57 -0.88 -5.29
CA ASP A 158 16.10 -0.04 -4.19
C ASP A 158 15.02 0.37 -3.17
N PHE A 159 14.00 -0.46 -2.99
CA PHE A 159 12.91 -0.23 -2.05
C PHE A 159 12.31 -1.55 -1.53
N ASN A 160 11.63 -1.47 -0.39
CA ASN A 160 11.09 -2.61 0.36
C ASN A 160 9.65 -2.36 0.80
N ILE A 161 8.97 -3.42 1.24
CA ILE A 161 7.73 -3.28 2.01
C ILE A 161 8.00 -2.41 3.24
N GLY A 162 7.16 -1.39 3.44
CA GLY A 162 7.28 -0.40 4.50
C GLY A 162 8.08 0.86 4.14
N ASP A 163 8.77 0.90 2.99
CA ASP A 163 9.43 2.13 2.51
C ASP A 163 8.38 3.17 2.04
N PRO A 164 8.72 4.47 2.02
CA PRO A 164 7.84 5.51 1.49
C PRO A 164 7.45 5.23 0.03
N ALA A 165 6.15 5.28 -0.28
CA ALA A 165 5.63 4.97 -1.60
C ALA A 165 6.20 5.90 -2.69
N LEU A 166 6.34 7.21 -2.39
CA LEU A 166 6.97 8.18 -3.29
C LEU A 166 8.41 7.81 -3.68
N LYS A 167 9.18 7.19 -2.77
CA LYS A 167 10.55 6.74 -3.06
C LYS A 167 10.53 5.61 -4.10
N ALA A 168 9.66 4.63 -3.95
CA ALA A 168 9.55 3.52 -4.89
C ALA A 168 9.02 3.97 -6.25
N ILE A 169 8.02 4.86 -6.28
CA ILE A 169 7.52 5.45 -7.53
C ILE A 169 8.66 6.18 -8.26
N ALA A 170 9.40 7.05 -7.58
CA ALA A 170 10.52 7.78 -8.18
C ALA A 170 11.62 6.85 -8.70
N TYR A 171 11.92 5.75 -7.97
CA TYR A 171 12.83 4.72 -8.48
C TYR A 171 12.29 4.08 -9.75
N CYS A 172 11.01 3.71 -9.78
CA CYS A 172 10.41 3.02 -10.91
C CYS A 172 10.34 3.90 -12.16
N GLU A 173 9.93 5.15 -12.02
CA GLU A 173 9.91 6.11 -13.14
C GLU A 173 11.30 6.37 -13.74
N LYS A 174 12.34 6.29 -12.90
CA LYS A 174 13.72 6.46 -13.34
C LYS A 174 14.26 5.25 -14.09
N ASN A 175 13.82 4.04 -13.72
CA ASN A 175 14.44 2.79 -14.16
C ASN A 175 13.57 1.95 -15.12
N PHE A 176 12.28 2.22 -15.19
CA PHE A 176 11.32 1.43 -15.98
C PHE A 176 10.60 2.30 -17.00
N GLU A 177 10.24 1.69 -18.13
CA GLU A 177 9.49 2.36 -19.18
C GLU A 177 7.99 2.37 -18.83
N ASN A 178 7.27 3.42 -19.26
CA ASN A 178 5.80 3.54 -19.19
C ASN A 178 5.18 3.31 -17.80
N ALA A 179 5.04 4.39 -17.02
CA ALA A 179 4.20 4.42 -15.83
C ALA A 179 2.73 4.65 -16.24
N GLU A 180 1.88 3.63 -16.06
CA GLU A 180 0.43 3.81 -16.12
C GLU A 180 -0.06 4.13 -14.70
N ASP A 181 -0.57 5.35 -14.55
CA ASP A 181 -1.10 5.84 -13.28
C ASP A 181 -2.60 5.52 -13.18
N PHE A 182 -2.99 4.63 -12.27
CA PHE A 182 -4.38 4.19 -12.10
C PHE A 182 -4.93 4.55 -10.71
N HIS A 183 -5.87 5.50 -10.70
CA HIS A 183 -6.62 5.93 -9.51
C HIS A 183 -8.05 5.41 -9.59
N GLY A 184 -8.45 4.48 -8.70
CA GLY A 184 -9.81 3.93 -8.74
C GLY A 184 -10.27 3.27 -7.45
N GLY A 185 -11.21 3.91 -6.74
CA GLY A 185 -12.04 3.27 -5.72
C GLY A 185 -11.29 2.74 -4.48
N GLY A 186 -10.64 3.64 -3.73
CA GLY A 186 -9.94 3.32 -2.47
C GLY A 186 -8.60 2.59 -2.64
N TYR A 187 -8.36 2.01 -3.81
CA TYR A 187 -7.07 1.47 -4.22
C TYR A 187 -6.42 2.44 -5.17
N ILE A 188 -5.22 2.86 -4.82
CA ILE A 188 -4.37 3.60 -5.72
C ILE A 188 -3.15 2.74 -5.96
N PHE A 189 -2.86 2.51 -7.23
CA PHE A 189 -1.72 1.72 -7.62
C PHE A 189 -1.07 2.31 -8.86
N ASP A 190 0.25 2.35 -8.85
CA ASP A 190 1.05 2.66 -10.01
C ASP A 190 1.45 1.35 -10.69
N SER A 191 1.36 1.30 -12.02
CA SER A 191 1.77 0.14 -12.83
C SER A 191 2.96 0.50 -13.72
N PHE A 192 4.03 -0.29 -13.66
CA PHE A 192 5.26 -0.05 -14.42
C PHE A 192 5.57 -1.22 -15.35
N GLN A 193 5.98 -0.95 -16.60
CA GLN A 193 6.49 -2.00 -17.49
C GLN A 193 7.95 -2.29 -17.12
N TYR A 194 8.18 -3.51 -16.65
CA TYR A 194 9.46 -3.95 -16.15
C TYR A 194 10.11 -4.93 -17.13
N LYS A 195 11.45 -4.91 -17.22
CA LYS A 195 12.23 -5.87 -17.97
C LYS A 195 13.19 -6.58 -17.01
N GLU A 196 13.07 -7.90 -16.88
CA GLU A 196 14.09 -8.67 -16.16
C GLU A 196 15.32 -8.84 -17.06
N ASP A 197 16.53 -8.70 -16.49
CA ASP A 197 17.78 -8.92 -17.22
C ASP A 197 17.86 -10.32 -17.87
N ASN A 198 17.21 -11.31 -17.24
CA ASN A 198 17.17 -12.70 -17.70
C ASN A 198 15.91 -13.07 -18.48
N SER A 199 15.07 -12.10 -18.88
CA SER A 199 13.87 -12.39 -19.67
C SER A 199 14.25 -13.11 -20.97
N PRO A 200 13.53 -14.17 -21.38
CA PRO A 200 13.74 -14.82 -22.67
C PRO A 200 13.77 -13.81 -23.83
N LYS A 201 14.62 -14.05 -24.84
CA LYS A 201 14.68 -13.17 -26.01
C LYS A 201 13.30 -13.14 -26.69
N GLY A 202 12.73 -11.93 -26.79
CA GLY A 202 11.42 -11.72 -27.41
C GLY A 202 10.29 -11.44 -26.43
N THR A 203 10.53 -11.50 -25.11
CA THR A 203 9.60 -10.93 -24.13
C THR A 203 9.55 -9.42 -24.33
N THR A 204 8.54 -8.94 -25.05
CA THR A 204 8.39 -7.51 -25.34
C THR A 204 7.86 -6.80 -24.10
N ALA A 205 8.61 -5.82 -23.60
CA ALA A 205 8.15 -4.90 -22.57
C ALA A 205 6.92 -4.08 -23.01
N GLY A 206 6.63 -4.01 -24.32
CA GLY A 206 5.55 -3.20 -24.87
C GLY A 206 4.26 -3.97 -25.17
N GLY A 207 3.16 -3.58 -24.51
CA GLY A 207 1.79 -4.02 -24.80
C GLY A 207 1.04 -4.54 -23.56
N PHE A 208 -0.22 -4.95 -23.73
CA PHE A 208 -1.00 -5.64 -22.67
C PHE A 208 -0.34 -6.95 -22.18
N GLY A 209 0.70 -7.44 -22.85
CA GLY A 209 1.44 -8.67 -22.52
C GLY A 209 2.87 -8.49 -22.00
N GLY A 210 3.28 -7.30 -21.56
CA GLY A 210 4.58 -7.12 -20.88
C GLY A 210 4.53 -7.52 -19.40
N LEU A 211 5.70 -7.67 -18.76
CA LEU A 211 5.75 -7.80 -17.29
C LEU A 211 5.29 -6.49 -16.64
N ARG A 212 4.41 -6.59 -15.65
CA ARG A 212 3.89 -5.42 -14.93
C ARG A 212 4.22 -5.51 -13.46
N MET A 213 4.75 -4.42 -12.91
CA MET A 213 4.89 -4.27 -11.47
C MET A 213 3.85 -3.28 -10.95
N ARG A 214 3.20 -3.63 -9.83
CA ARG A 214 2.17 -2.84 -9.17
C ARG A 214 2.47 -2.68 -7.69
N PHE A 215 2.25 -1.50 -7.15
CA PHE A 215 2.35 -1.25 -5.70
C PHE A 215 0.98 -0.96 -5.12
N PHE A 216 0.75 -1.46 -3.90
CA PHE A 216 -0.37 -1.04 -3.09
C PHE A 216 0.16 -0.38 -1.83
N TYR A 217 -0.55 0.65 -1.42
CA TYR A 217 -0.26 1.41 -0.22
C TYR A 217 -1.57 1.69 0.50
N ASN A 218 -1.51 1.60 1.82
CA ASN A 218 -2.67 1.83 2.68
C ASN A 218 -2.76 3.29 3.05
N THR A 219 -3.91 3.85 2.73
CA THR A 219 -4.23 5.22 3.03
C THR A 219 -5.69 5.29 3.43
N SER A 220 -5.96 6.00 4.53
CA SER A 220 -7.33 6.38 4.91
C SER A 220 -7.89 7.51 4.04
N ARG A 221 -7.05 8.10 3.19
CA ARG A 221 -7.36 9.22 2.30
C ARG A 221 -7.34 8.77 0.85
N SER A 222 -8.33 9.21 0.07
CA SER A 222 -8.28 9.13 -1.38
C SER A 222 -7.39 10.24 -1.95
N TYR A 223 -6.49 9.89 -2.85
CA TYR A 223 -5.70 10.84 -3.64
C TYR A 223 -6.21 10.83 -5.09
N SER A 224 -6.17 11.98 -5.75
CA SER A 224 -6.61 12.10 -7.16
C SER A 224 -5.44 11.87 -8.13
N SER A 225 -4.22 12.04 -7.63
CA SER A 225 -2.96 11.84 -8.32
C SER A 225 -1.89 11.43 -7.31
N LYS A 226 -0.78 10.85 -7.77
CA LYS A 226 0.39 10.58 -6.92
C LYS A 226 1.04 11.86 -6.34
N ASP A 227 0.88 13.01 -6.99
CA ASP A 227 1.42 14.29 -6.53
C ASP A 227 0.70 14.78 -5.25
N ASP A 228 -0.51 14.28 -5.00
CA ASP A 228 -1.28 14.58 -3.79
C ASP A 228 -0.92 13.66 -2.61
N MET A 229 -0.10 12.62 -2.85
CA MET A 229 0.23 11.60 -1.85
C MET A 229 1.15 12.15 -0.76
N SER A 230 0.81 11.86 0.49
CA SER A 230 1.61 12.27 1.65
C SER A 230 2.90 11.44 1.77
N GLU A 231 3.98 12.05 2.28
CA GLU A 231 5.31 11.43 2.42
C GLU A 231 5.33 10.24 3.40
N ASP A 232 4.33 10.14 4.28
CA ASP A 232 4.18 9.07 5.27
C ASP A 232 3.49 7.81 4.73
N VAL A 233 2.95 7.86 3.50
CA VAL A 233 2.34 6.69 2.86
C VAL A 233 3.41 5.66 2.52
N LYS A 234 3.18 4.42 2.95
CA LYS A 234 4.14 3.31 2.83
C LYS A 234 3.61 2.21 1.93
N ILE A 235 4.55 1.51 1.28
CA ILE A 235 4.25 0.33 0.47
C ILE A 235 3.84 -0.81 1.40
N GLU A 236 2.69 -1.44 1.12
CA GLU A 236 2.23 -2.62 1.83
C GLU A 236 2.35 -3.89 1.00
N GLU A 237 2.19 -3.77 -0.32
CA GLU A 237 2.21 -4.91 -1.23
C GLU A 237 2.88 -4.53 -2.54
N ILE A 238 3.68 -5.46 -3.06
CA ILE A 238 4.25 -5.39 -4.41
C ILE A 238 3.76 -6.60 -5.18
N ASN A 239 3.16 -6.37 -6.35
CA ASN A 239 2.74 -7.41 -7.28
C ASN A 239 3.54 -7.34 -8.57
N ILE A 240 4.04 -8.48 -9.03
CA ILE A 240 4.69 -8.65 -10.33
C ILE A 240 3.83 -9.61 -11.15
N PHE A 241 3.44 -9.22 -12.36
CA PHE A 241 2.60 -10.02 -13.24
C PHE A 241 3.35 -10.36 -14.51
N ALA A 242 3.28 -11.63 -14.91
CA ALA A 242 3.67 -12.08 -16.23
C ALA A 242 2.43 -12.19 -17.13
N PRO A 243 2.57 -11.94 -18.45
CA PRO A 243 1.52 -12.32 -19.38
C PRO A 243 1.24 -13.83 -19.23
N MET A 244 -0.04 -14.20 -19.22
CA MET A 244 -0.41 -15.59 -19.45
C MET A 244 -0.41 -15.81 -20.96
N ASP A 245 0.34 -16.81 -21.42
CA ASP A 245 0.34 -17.27 -22.81
C ASP A 245 -1.01 -17.94 -23.19
#